data_AF-A0A399FAK7-F1
#
_entry.id   AF-A0A399FAK7-F1
#
_cell.length_a   1.000
_cell.length_b   1.000
_cell.length_c   1.000
_cell.angle_alpha   90.00
_cell.angle_beta   90.00
_cell.angle_gamma   90.00
#
_symmetry.space_group_name_H-M   'P 1'
#
loop_
_entity.id
_entity.type
_entity.pdbx_description
1 polymer ?
#
loop_
_entity_poly.entity_id
_entity_poly.type
_entity_poly.pdbx_seq_one_letter_code
_entity_poly.pdbx_strand_id
1 'polypeptide(L)'
;MLALLDVVLILLAIGLGLAVLVRPQPSAAETRLMTALGEIRRQERRFPELHQTWKQVRGYGQDLARLFPLLLETERFLAKPGLDASTRTHLEARRNALADQLERGTAFLERLGAEMLLGLHEPPALMEFPTLRLELGEVLHPD
;
A
#
# COMPACT_ATOMS: atom_id res chain seq x y z
N MET A 1 30.92 -21.23 30.42
CA MET A 1 30.31 -21.26 29.07
C MET A 1 28.84 -20.83 29.06
N LEU A 2 28.01 -21.24 30.03
CA LEU A 2 26.58 -20.86 30.10
C LEU A 2 26.33 -19.35 30.23
N ALA A 3 27.11 -18.63 31.05
CA ALA A 3 26.90 -17.19 31.29
C ALA A 3 27.08 -16.29 30.04
N LEU A 4 27.90 -16.70 29.05
CA LEU A 4 28.09 -15.93 27.82
C LEU A 4 26.89 -16.10 26.88
N LEU A 5 26.29 -17.29 26.85
CA LEU A 5 25.13 -17.60 26.04
C LEU A 5 23.90 -16.81 26.51
N ASP A 6 23.69 -16.73 27.82
CA ASP A 6 22.58 -15.98 28.41
C ASP A 6 22.69 -14.48 28.12
N VAL A 7 23.90 -13.90 28.19
CA VAL A 7 24.14 -12.49 27.87
C VAL A 7 23.87 -12.19 26.38
N VAL A 8 24.26 -13.08 25.47
CA VAL A 8 23.97 -12.95 24.04
C VAL A 8 22.47 -13.04 23.77
N LEU A 9 21.75 -13.95 24.45
CA LEU A 9 20.30 -14.11 24.34
C LEU A 9 19.55 -12.87 24.83
N ILE A 10 20.00 -12.28 25.94
CA ILE A 10 19.43 -11.04 26.48
C ILE A 10 19.69 -9.87 25.52
N LEU A 11 20.90 -9.74 24.98
CA LEU A 11 21.21 -8.71 23.97
C LEU A 11 20.39 -8.89 22.68
N LEU A 12 20.19 -10.13 22.24
CA LEU A 12 19.35 -10.44 21.08
C LEU A 12 17.88 -10.07 21.36
N ALA A 13 17.36 -10.40 22.55
CA ALA A 13 15.99 -10.07 22.95
C ALA A 13 15.78 -8.55 23.06
N ILE A 14 16.76 -7.82 23.60
CA ILE A 14 16.74 -6.35 23.67
C ILE A 14 16.83 -5.74 22.27
N GLY A 15 17.73 -6.25 21.42
CA GLY A 15 17.85 -5.81 20.03
C GLY A 15 16.58 -6.06 19.22
N LEU A 16 15.93 -7.21 19.42
CA LEU A 16 14.66 -7.56 18.79
C LEU A 16 13.51 -6.71 19.33
N GLY A 17 13.48 -6.45 20.64
CA GLY A 17 12.51 -5.56 21.29
C GLY A 17 12.61 -4.12 20.77
N LEU A 18 13.83 -3.58 20.67
CA LEU A 18 14.10 -2.27 20.09
C LEU A 18 13.71 -2.21 18.61
N ALA A 19 13.97 -3.27 17.83
CA ALA A 19 13.59 -3.32 16.42
C ALA A 19 12.06 -3.28 16.22
N VAL A 20 11.28 -3.85 17.15
CA VAL A 20 9.81 -3.76 17.13
C VAL A 20 9.33 -2.37 17.53
N LEU A 21 9.96 -1.72 18.51
CA LEU A 21 9.63 -0.37 18.97
C LEU A 21 9.96 0.73 17.95
N VAL A 22 10.97 0.52 17.10
CA VAL A 22 11.41 1.49 16.08
C VAL A 22 10.64 1.31 14.76
N ARG A 23 9.79 0.28 14.62
CA ARG A 23 8.95 0.17 13.43
C ARG A 23 8.01 1.39 13.37
N PRO A 24 8.05 2.18 12.28
CA PRO A 24 7.08 3.24 12.10
C PRO A 24 5.69 2.62 12.14
N GLN A 25 4.80 3.21 12.95
CA GLN A 25 3.40 2.76 12.96
C GLN A 25 2.81 2.95 11.56
N PRO A 26 2.00 2.00 11.09
CA PRO A 26 1.38 2.12 9.78
C PRO A 26 0.54 3.38 9.74
N SER A 27 0.60 4.10 8.62
CA SER A 27 -0.20 5.30 8.43
C SER A 27 -1.69 4.97 8.41
N ALA A 28 -2.56 5.98 8.61
CA ALA A 28 -4.01 5.79 8.46
C ALA A 28 -4.38 5.28 7.06
N ALA A 29 -3.72 5.78 6.02
CA ALA A 29 -3.90 5.34 4.64
C ALA A 29 -3.46 3.87 4.44
N GLU A 30 -2.35 3.45 5.04
CA GLU A 30 -1.88 2.06 5.02
C GLU A 30 -2.86 1.13 5.70
N THR A 31 -3.36 1.52 6.87
CA THR A 31 -4.37 0.75 7.61
C THR A 31 -5.67 0.61 6.80
N ARG A 32 -6.11 1.69 6.14
CA ARG A 32 -7.29 1.70 5.27
C ARG A 32 -7.13 0.73 4.09
N LEU A 33 -6.00 0.79 3.37
CA LEU A 33 -5.71 -0.12 2.27
C LEU A 33 -5.66 -1.59 2.73
N MET A 34 -4.99 -1.87 3.85
CA MET A 34 -4.90 -3.24 4.37
C MET A 34 -6.26 -3.79 4.80
N THR A 35 -7.14 -2.92 5.32
CA THR A 35 -8.51 -3.29 5.65
C THR A 35 -9.30 -3.66 4.39
N ALA A 36 -9.27 -2.82 3.36
CA ALA A 36 -9.93 -3.09 2.09
C ALA A 36 -9.44 -4.39 1.44
N LEU A 37 -8.12 -4.62 1.42
CA LEU A 37 -7.54 -5.88 0.94
C LEU A 37 -7.99 -7.10 1.75
N GLY A 38 -8.13 -6.93 3.07
CA GLY A 38 -8.65 -7.96 3.96
C GLY A 38 -10.09 -8.34 3.61
N GLU A 39 -10.92 -7.36 3.27
CA GLU A 39 -12.31 -7.59 2.83
C GLU A 39 -12.36 -8.29 1.48
N ILE A 40 -11.60 -7.84 0.48
CA ILE A 40 -11.52 -8.49 -0.84
C ILE A 40 -11.11 -9.97 -0.70
N ARG A 41 -10.17 -10.27 0.19
CA ARG A 41 -9.75 -11.66 0.45
C ARG A 41 -10.85 -12.52 1.07
N ARG A 42 -11.74 -11.93 1.88
CA ARG A 42 -12.91 -12.63 2.41
C ARG A 42 -13.93 -12.89 1.31
N GLN A 43 -14.14 -11.94 0.40
CA GLN A 43 -15.08 -12.08 -0.72
C GLN A 43 -14.63 -13.11 -1.75
N GLU A 44 -13.33 -13.26 -2.01
CA GLU A 44 -12.82 -14.30 -2.92
C GLU A 44 -13.33 -15.70 -2.56
N ARG A 45 -13.45 -16.01 -1.26
CA ARG A 45 -13.94 -17.31 -0.80
C ARG A 45 -15.44 -17.52 -1.08
N ARG A 46 -16.19 -16.43 -1.23
CA ARG A 46 -17.64 -16.42 -1.44
C ARG A 46 -18.01 -16.51 -2.93
N PHE A 47 -17.11 -16.02 -3.81
CA PHE A 47 -17.33 -15.93 -5.25
C PHE A 47 -16.15 -16.56 -6.02
N PRO A 48 -16.00 -17.91 -5.98
CA PRO A 48 -14.89 -18.63 -6.60
C PRO A 48 -14.85 -18.50 -8.12
N GLU A 49 -15.99 -18.27 -8.77
CA GLU A 49 -16.11 -18.06 -10.21
C GLU A 49 -15.34 -16.83 -10.72
N LEU A 50 -15.11 -15.84 -9.85
CA LEU A 50 -14.34 -14.64 -10.15
C LEU A 50 -12.87 -14.74 -9.75
N HIS A 51 -12.33 -15.94 -9.52
CA HIS A 51 -10.99 -16.15 -8.97
C HIS A 51 -9.88 -15.39 -9.73
N GLN A 52 -9.89 -15.41 -11.07
CA GLN A 52 -8.89 -14.68 -11.86
C GLN A 52 -8.98 -13.17 -11.64
N THR A 53 -10.19 -12.61 -11.60
CA THR A 53 -10.43 -11.21 -11.29
C THR A 53 -9.91 -10.87 -9.89
N TRP A 54 -10.20 -11.70 -8.87
CA TRP A 54 -9.71 -11.49 -7.51
C TRP A 54 -8.19 -11.53 -7.39
N LYS A 55 -7.55 -12.41 -8.16
CA LYS A 55 -6.09 -12.48 -8.21
C LYS A 55 -5.51 -11.17 -8.76
N GLN A 56 -6.11 -10.62 -9.82
CA GLN A 56 -5.66 -9.34 -10.38
C GLN A 56 -5.91 -8.17 -9.43
N VAL A 57 -7.10 -8.07 -8.83
CA VAL A 57 -7.46 -7.01 -7.88
C VAL A 57 -6.53 -7.03 -6.66
N ARG A 58 -6.13 -8.21 -6.18
CA ARG A 58 -5.15 -8.33 -5.10
C ARG A 58 -3.76 -7.92 -5.52
N GLY A 59 -3.33 -8.30 -6.73
CA GLY A 59 -2.08 -7.83 -7.31
C GLY A 59 -2.04 -6.30 -7.36
N TYR A 60 -3.13 -5.69 -7.83
CA TYR A 60 -3.30 -4.24 -7.84
C TYR A 60 -3.18 -3.62 -6.45
N GLY A 61 -3.85 -4.16 -5.42
CA GLY A 61 -3.71 -3.63 -4.07
C GLY A 61 -2.32 -3.86 -3.45
N GLN A 62 -1.61 -4.92 -3.84
CA GLN A 62 -0.19 -5.11 -3.47
C GLN A 62 0.70 -4.08 -4.15
N ASP A 63 0.42 -3.72 -5.40
CA ASP A 63 1.12 -2.67 -6.12
C ASP A 63 0.83 -1.29 -5.51
N LEU A 64 -0.41 -1.01 -5.07
CA LEU A 64 -0.75 0.19 -4.30
C LEU A 64 0.07 0.30 -3.02
N ALA A 65 0.30 -0.82 -2.32
CA ALA A 65 1.12 -0.82 -1.10
C ALA A 65 2.58 -0.42 -1.37
N ARG A 66 3.06 -0.53 -2.61
CA ARG A 66 4.40 -0.04 -3.00
C ARG A 66 4.47 1.48 -3.11
N LEU A 67 3.33 2.18 -3.11
CA LEU A 67 3.31 3.64 -3.10
C LEU A 67 3.76 4.23 -1.75
N PHE A 68 3.56 3.52 -0.63
CA PHE A 68 3.97 4.00 0.70
C PHE A 68 5.47 4.30 0.82
N PRO A 69 6.40 3.38 0.48
CA PRO A 69 7.82 3.69 0.55
C PRO A 69 8.21 4.82 -0.41
N LEU A 70 7.57 4.93 -1.58
CA LEU A 70 7.82 6.01 -2.55
C LEU A 70 7.36 7.38 -2.03
N LEU A 71 6.19 7.44 -1.39
CA LEU A 71 5.68 8.63 -0.72
C LEU A 71 6.63 9.07 0.39
N LEU A 72 7.00 8.14 1.28
CA LEU A 72 7.92 8.41 2.38
C LEU A 72 9.26 8.94 1.88
N GLU A 73 9.80 8.34 0.81
CA GLU A 73 11.05 8.79 0.21
C GLU A 73 10.92 10.20 -0.38
N THR A 74 9.83 10.46 -1.11
CA THR A 74 9.57 11.77 -1.73
C THR A 74 9.43 12.86 -0.65
N GLU A 75 8.71 12.58 0.42
CA GLU A 75 8.58 13.48 1.58
C GLU A 75 9.92 13.72 2.27
N ARG A 76 10.73 12.68 2.42
CA ARG A 76 12.08 12.80 2.98
C ARG A 76 12.97 13.71 2.13
N PHE A 77 12.87 13.66 0.81
CA PHE A 77 13.61 14.58 -0.06
C PHE A 77 13.08 16.01 0.00
N LEU A 78 11.75 16.19 0.04
CA LEU A 78 11.12 17.51 0.19
C LEU A 78 11.49 18.20 1.51
N ALA A 79 11.69 17.43 2.58
CA ALA A 79 12.10 17.94 3.88
C ALA A 79 13.56 18.44 3.93
N LYS A 80 14.40 18.13 2.93
CA LYS A 80 15.81 18.56 2.93
C LYS A 80 15.91 20.07 2.68
N PRO A 81 16.70 20.79 3.50
CA PRO A 81 17.00 22.19 3.22
C PRO A 81 17.87 22.31 1.96
N GLY A 82 17.79 23.45 1.27
CA GLY A 82 18.64 23.74 0.11
C GLY A 82 18.23 23.08 -1.20
N LEU A 83 17.04 22.48 -1.27
CA LEU A 83 16.47 22.02 -2.53
C LEU A 83 16.18 23.21 -3.45
N ASP A 84 16.61 23.14 -4.71
CA ASP A 84 16.25 24.16 -5.68
C ASP A 84 14.74 24.16 -5.98
N ALA A 85 14.22 25.31 -6.41
CA ALA A 85 12.79 25.50 -6.61
C ALA A 85 12.21 24.57 -7.69
N SER A 86 12.96 24.26 -8.74
CA SER A 86 12.48 23.40 -9.82
C SER A 86 12.37 21.94 -9.38
N THR A 87 13.40 21.42 -8.71
CA THR A 87 13.38 20.07 -8.14
C THR A 87 12.29 19.93 -7.08
N ARG A 88 12.09 20.97 -6.25
CA ARG A 88 10.99 20.98 -5.27
C ARG A 88 9.63 20.84 -5.96
N THR A 89 9.36 21.64 -6.99
CA THR A 89 8.11 21.57 -7.76
C THR A 89 7.89 20.18 -8.36
N HIS A 90 8.94 19.56 -8.93
CA HIS A 90 8.83 18.21 -9.48
C HIS A 90 8.55 17.15 -8.41
N LEU A 91 9.20 17.24 -7.24
CA LEU A 91 8.93 16.31 -6.13
C LEU A 91 7.55 16.51 -5.51
N GLU A 92 7.05 17.75 -5.43
CA GLU A 92 5.69 18.03 -4.97
C GLU A 92 4.65 17.45 -5.94
N ALA A 93 4.85 17.64 -7.25
CA ALA A 93 4.01 17.02 -8.26
C ALA A 93 4.02 15.49 -8.16
N ARG A 94 5.22 14.90 -7.98
CA ARG A 94 5.39 13.46 -7.79
C ARG A 94 4.67 12.95 -6.56
N ARG A 95 4.83 13.62 -5.41
CA ARG A 95 4.13 13.28 -4.16
C ARG A 95 2.62 13.32 -4.36
N ASN A 96 2.11 14.37 -5.01
CA ASN A 96 0.68 14.53 -5.24
C ASN A 96 0.14 13.41 -6.14
N ALA A 97 0.84 13.06 -7.23
CA ALA A 97 0.45 11.96 -8.10
C ALA A 97 0.41 10.60 -7.36
N LEU A 98 1.43 10.33 -6.52
CA LEU A 98 1.47 9.12 -5.70
C LEU A 98 0.30 9.06 -4.70
N ALA A 99 0.02 10.17 -4.02
CA ALA A 99 -1.05 10.26 -3.01
C ALA A 99 -2.45 10.14 -3.64
N ASP A 100 -2.66 10.79 -4.77
CA ASP A 100 -3.89 10.75 -5.55
C ASP A 100 -4.17 9.33 -6.08
N GLN A 101 -3.14 8.65 -6.60
CA GLN A 101 -3.29 7.26 -7.06
C GLN A 101 -3.59 6.30 -5.90
N LEU A 102 -2.95 6.51 -4.74
CA LEU A 102 -3.23 5.71 -3.55
C LEU A 102 -4.68 5.89 -3.08
N GLU A 103 -5.18 7.13 -3.05
CA GLU A 103 -6.55 7.43 -2.64
C GLU A 103 -7.57 6.80 -3.60
N ARG A 104 -7.43 7.06 -4.91
CA ARG A 104 -8.33 6.47 -5.93
C ARG A 104 -8.32 4.96 -5.89
N GLY A 105 -7.13 4.35 -5.82
CA GLY A 105 -7.00 2.91 -5.79
C GLY A 105 -7.59 2.26 -4.54
N THR A 106 -7.43 2.90 -3.38
CA THR A 106 -8.03 2.43 -2.13
C THR A 106 -9.55 2.57 -2.17
N ALA A 107 -10.07 3.71 -2.62
CA ALA A 107 -11.51 3.93 -2.78
C ALA A 107 -12.15 2.93 -3.75
N PHE A 108 -11.46 2.57 -4.84
CA PHE A 108 -11.89 1.51 -5.75
C PHE A 108 -12.03 0.16 -5.02
N LEU A 109 -11.03 -0.24 -4.22
CA LEU A 109 -11.07 -1.52 -3.49
C LEU A 109 -12.21 -1.56 -2.45
N GLU A 110 -12.43 -0.44 -1.76
CA GLU A 110 -13.54 -0.31 -0.80
C GLU A 110 -14.90 -0.40 -1.50
N ARG A 111 -15.09 0.33 -2.60
CA ARG A 111 -16.33 0.28 -3.37
C ARG A 111 -16.57 -1.12 -3.95
N LEU A 112 -15.54 -1.75 -4.50
CA LEU A 112 -15.64 -3.13 -4.99
C LEU A 112 -16.02 -4.09 -3.86
N GLY A 113 -15.40 -3.96 -2.69
CA GLY A 113 -15.75 -4.75 -1.50
C GLY A 113 -17.22 -4.57 -1.09
N ALA A 114 -17.72 -3.33 -1.11
CA ALA A 114 -19.11 -3.00 -0.81
C ALA A 114 -20.09 -3.56 -1.85
N GLU A 115 -19.80 -3.42 -3.14
CA GLU A 115 -20.61 -3.97 -4.23
C GLU A 115 -20.71 -5.50 -4.16
N MET A 116 -19.63 -6.17 -3.75
CA MET A 116 -19.65 -7.62 -3.50
C MET A 116 -20.49 -8.01 -2.28
N LEU A 117 -20.49 -7.19 -1.22
CA LEU A 117 -21.36 -7.41 -0.07
C LEU A 117 -22.84 -7.36 -0.46
N LEU A 118 -23.18 -6.53 -1.45
CA LEU A 118 -24.53 -6.46 -2.04
C LEU A 118 -24.86 -7.66 -2.94
N GLY A 119 -23.90 -8.55 -3.22
CA GLY A 119 -24.12 -9.76 -4.02
C GLY A 119 -24.14 -9.51 -5.53
N LEU A 120 -23.57 -8.40 -5.99
CA LEU A 120 -23.42 -8.12 -7.42
C LEU A 120 -22.41 -9.10 -8.02
N HIS A 121 -22.88 -9.95 -8.94
CA HIS A 121 -22.02 -10.92 -9.63
C HIS A 121 -21.13 -10.24 -10.69
N GLU A 122 -21.56 -9.06 -11.16
CA GLU A 122 -20.78 -8.16 -12.03
C GLU A 122 -20.73 -6.77 -11.37
N PRO A 123 -19.79 -6.54 -10.44
CA PRO A 123 -19.65 -5.25 -9.76
C PRO A 123 -19.32 -4.14 -10.76
N PRO A 124 -20.11 -3.04 -10.81
CA PRO A 124 -19.84 -1.90 -11.67
C PRO A 124 -18.42 -1.35 -11.54
N ALA A 125 -17.83 -1.38 -10.33
CA ALA A 125 -16.47 -0.91 -10.09
C ALA A 125 -15.43 -1.61 -10.98
N LEU A 126 -15.64 -2.88 -11.36
CA LEU A 126 -14.69 -3.61 -12.21
C LEU A 126 -14.50 -2.99 -13.60
N MET A 127 -15.44 -2.18 -14.07
CA MET A 127 -15.32 -1.47 -15.35
C MET A 127 -14.16 -0.46 -15.34
N GLU A 128 -13.85 0.11 -14.19
CA GLU A 128 -12.77 1.09 -14.02
C GLU A 128 -11.39 0.43 -13.80
N PHE A 129 -11.38 -0.87 -13.50
CA PHE A 129 -10.18 -1.59 -13.10
C PHE A 129 -9.04 -1.59 -14.14
N PRO A 130 -9.29 -1.77 -15.45
CA PRO A 130 -8.23 -1.73 -16.45
C PRO A 130 -7.51 -0.37 -16.48
N THR A 131 -8.26 0.73 -16.41
CA THR A 131 -7.72 2.09 -16.40
C THR A 131 -6.88 2.34 -15.14
N LEU A 132 -7.42 2.01 -13.97
CA LEU A 132 -6.72 2.17 -12.69
C LEU A 132 -5.40 1.39 -12.64
N ARG A 133 -5.35 0.20 -13.25
CA ARG A 133 -4.11 -0.59 -13.37
C ARG A 133 -3.06 0.08 -14.25
N LEU A 134 -3.48 0.66 -15.37
CA LEU A 134 -2.58 1.38 -16.28
C LEU A 134 -2.01 2.62 -15.58
N GLU A 135 -2.87 3.44 -14.98
CA GLU A 135 -2.48 4.63 -14.23
C GLU A 135 -1.50 4.28 -13.08
N LEU A 136 -1.77 3.19 -12.34
CA LEU A 136 -0.85 2.75 -11.30
C LEU A 136 0.52 2.31 -11.87
N GLY A 137 0.52 1.67 -13.04
CA GLY A 137 1.75 1.29 -13.74
C GLY A 137 2.61 2.51 -14.10
N GLU A 138 1.99 3.52 -14.71
CA GLU A 138 2.64 4.80 -15.06
C GLU A 138 3.17 5.51 -13.82
N VAL A 139 2.40 5.50 -12.73
CA VAL A 139 2.82 6.10 -11.47
C VAL A 139 3.98 5.31 -10.85
N LEU A 140 4.00 3.98 -10.89
CA LEU A 140 5.11 3.19 -10.33
C LEU A 140 6.39 3.27 -11.18
N HIS A 141 6.24 3.40 -12.49
CA HIS A 141 7.32 3.41 -13.47
C HIS A 141 7.17 4.59 -14.44
N PRO A 142 7.44 5.82 -13.97
CA PRO A 142 7.46 6.98 -14.86
C PRO A 142 8.62 6.84 -15.85
N ASP A 143 8.33 7.04 -17.14
CA ASP A 143 9.31 7.02 -18.25
C ASP A 143 10.42 8.08 -18.11
#